data_AF-A0A563VUS2-F1
#
_entry.id   AF-A0A563VUS2-F1
#
_cell.length_a   1.000
_cell.length_b   1.000
_cell.length_c   1.000
_cell.angle_alpha   90.00
_cell.angle_beta   90.00
_cell.angle_gamma   90.00
#
_symmetry.space_group_name_H-M   'P 1'
#
loop_
_entity.id
_entity.type
_entity.pdbx_description
1 polymer ?
#
loop_
_entity_poly.entity_id
_entity_poly.type
_entity_poly.pdbx_seq_one_letter_code
_entity_poly.pdbx_strand_id
1 'polypeptide(L)'
;MRRCTIAFIDSDLPSSINFFLGIMNKITKQEQILSPLRELYRKDINQRKAIAEYANSFKLNGVFLRQQADFLVGRLSVYKIECHSLPVKQLTVELVPSSCWFSNVRDHVSKSIWDKLRRATYKQSNYKCEICGGRGSKHPVECHEIWHYDDLKYIQTLKGLTALCPSCHQVKHIGLAGLQGYGEKASAHLALINGWSQSQTDAYLKNVWDIWHERSCHDWSLNFSWLKSHNVTVHPKR
;
A
#
# COMPACT_ATOMS: atom_id res chain seq x y z
N MET A 1 22.16 58.41 12.23
CA MET A 1 22.15 57.53 13.41
C MET A 1 21.94 56.09 12.97
N ARG A 2 22.68 55.16 13.57
CA ARG A 2 22.81 53.73 13.24
C ARG A 2 21.58 52.89 13.64
N ARG A 3 21.33 51.81 12.90
CA ARG A 3 21.21 50.38 13.31
C ARG A 3 20.63 49.62 12.12
N CYS A 4 21.41 48.94 11.28
CA CYS A 4 21.98 47.59 11.46
C CYS A 4 21.15 46.63 12.33
N THR A 5 20.42 45.73 11.66
CA THR A 5 20.19 44.35 12.15
C THR A 5 20.42 43.42 10.96
N ILE A 6 21.34 42.49 11.14
CA ILE A 6 21.82 41.52 10.16
C ILE A 6 20.72 40.48 9.94
N ALA A 7 20.30 40.31 8.68
CA ALA A 7 19.45 39.20 8.27
C ALA A 7 20.26 37.89 8.37
N PHE A 8 19.66 36.89 8.99
CA PHE A 8 20.20 35.53 9.02
C PHE A 8 20.36 35.04 7.58
N ILE A 9 21.56 34.55 7.26
CA ILE A 9 21.86 33.84 6.03
C ILE A 9 21.19 32.47 6.17
N ASP A 10 19.98 32.31 5.63
CA ASP A 10 19.50 31.00 5.24
C ASP A 10 20.37 30.54 4.07
N SER A 11 21.34 29.69 4.40
CA SER A 11 22.15 29.00 3.42
C SER A 11 21.28 27.94 2.76
N ASP A 12 20.62 28.31 1.66
CA ASP A 12 20.04 27.37 0.71
C ASP A 12 21.16 26.49 0.16
N LEU A 13 21.38 25.34 0.80
CA LEU A 13 22.26 24.29 0.29
C LEU A 13 21.74 23.88 -1.10
N PRO A 14 22.59 23.82 -2.13
CA PRO A 14 22.16 23.52 -3.49
C PRO A 14 21.34 22.24 -3.55
N SER A 15 20.31 22.24 -4.40
CA SER A 15 19.34 21.13 -4.57
C SER A 15 19.97 19.75 -4.75
N SER A 16 21.19 19.70 -5.31
CA SER A 16 22.02 18.50 -5.40
C SER A 16 22.43 17.96 -4.03
N ILE A 17 22.85 18.80 -3.09
CA ILE A 17 23.23 18.40 -1.72
C ILE A 17 22.02 17.87 -0.95
N ASN A 18 20.86 18.52 -1.06
CA ASN A 18 19.61 18.02 -0.45
C ASN A 18 19.17 16.68 -1.04
N PHE A 19 19.35 16.48 -2.34
CA PHE A 19 19.11 15.19 -3.00
C PHE A 19 20.08 14.11 -2.54
N PHE A 20 21.38 14.41 -2.45
CA PHE A 20 22.40 13.50 -1.93
C PHE A 20 22.16 13.15 -0.46
N LEU A 21 21.84 14.13 0.39
CA LEU A 21 21.46 13.92 1.79
C LEU A 21 20.21 13.03 1.90
N GLY A 22 19.21 13.25 1.03
CA GLY A 22 18.02 12.42 0.96
C GLY A 22 18.31 10.97 0.58
N ILE A 23 19.19 10.74 -0.41
CA ILE A 23 19.66 9.40 -0.81
C ILE A 23 20.42 8.74 0.34
N MET A 24 21.38 9.44 0.94
CA MET A 24 22.18 8.92 2.04
C MET A 24 21.29 8.55 3.23
N ASN A 25 20.31 9.38 3.59
CA ASN A 25 19.37 9.10 4.66
C ASN A 25 18.49 7.87 4.35
N LYS A 26 18.04 7.71 3.09
CA LYS A 26 17.30 6.51 2.66
C LYS A 26 18.15 5.25 2.73
N ILE A 27 19.40 5.31 2.29
CA ILE A 27 20.36 4.20 2.37
C ILE A 27 20.59 3.82 3.84
N THR A 28 20.85 4.79 4.70
CA THR A 28 21.04 4.57 6.14
C THR A 28 19.82 3.89 6.78
N LYS A 29 18.60 4.33 6.44
CA LYS A 29 17.36 3.70 6.93
C LYS A 29 17.19 2.26 6.44
N GLN A 30 17.51 1.97 5.18
CA GLN A 30 17.45 0.59 4.68
C GLN A 30 18.51 -0.30 5.34
N GLU A 31 19.70 0.24 5.58
CA GLU A 31 20.81 -0.51 6.17
C GLU A 31 20.55 -0.89 7.63
N GLN A 32 19.86 -0.03 8.39
CA GLN A 32 19.36 -0.33 9.74
C GLN A 32 18.46 -1.58 9.81
N ILE A 33 17.80 -1.92 8.70
CA ILE A 33 16.96 -3.11 8.57
C ILE A 33 17.76 -4.27 7.96
N LEU A 34 18.55 -4.02 6.92
CA LEU A 34 19.26 -5.08 6.20
C LEU A 34 20.41 -5.69 7.01
N SER A 35 21.08 -4.93 7.87
CA SER A 35 22.19 -5.43 8.68
C SER A 35 21.77 -6.59 9.61
N PRO A 36 20.73 -6.44 10.46
CA PRO A 36 20.18 -7.55 11.24
C PRO A 36 19.76 -8.77 10.40
N LEU A 37 19.18 -8.53 9.22
CA LEU A 37 18.76 -9.63 8.33
C LEU A 37 19.93 -10.40 7.71
N ARG A 38 21.07 -9.74 7.45
CA ARG A 38 22.30 -10.42 7.02
C ARG A 38 22.88 -11.28 8.14
N GLU A 39 22.81 -10.82 9.38
CA GLU A 39 23.20 -11.64 10.54
C GLU A 39 22.29 -12.86 10.68
N LEU A 40 20.96 -12.64 10.62
CA LEU A 40 19.98 -13.71 10.69
C LEU A 40 20.20 -14.75 9.58
N TYR A 41 20.45 -14.31 8.35
CA TYR A 41 20.76 -15.17 7.20
C TYR A 41 21.97 -16.11 7.46
N ARG A 42 22.98 -15.63 8.18
CA ARG A 42 24.16 -16.44 8.52
C ARG A 42 23.85 -17.47 9.59
N LYS A 43 23.11 -17.08 10.64
CA LYS A 43 22.79 -17.94 11.80
C LYS A 43 21.68 -18.96 11.49
N ASP A 44 20.67 -18.57 10.72
CA ASP A 44 19.48 -19.39 10.48
C ASP A 44 19.50 -20.14 9.14
N ILE A 45 20.37 -21.15 9.07
CA ILE A 45 20.63 -21.90 7.83
C ILE A 45 19.34 -22.51 7.26
N ASN A 46 18.44 -23.00 8.12
CA ASN A 46 17.19 -23.65 7.73
C ASN A 46 16.20 -22.69 7.02
N GLN A 47 16.27 -21.39 7.33
CA GLN A 47 15.35 -20.38 6.79
C GLN A 47 16.01 -19.40 5.83
N ARG A 48 17.28 -19.64 5.50
CA ARG A 48 18.14 -18.75 4.72
C ARG A 48 17.53 -18.29 3.41
N LYS A 49 16.86 -19.20 2.69
CA LYS A 49 16.18 -18.90 1.43
C LYS A 49 15.07 -17.86 1.60
N ALA A 50 14.16 -18.07 2.56
CA ALA A 50 13.07 -17.14 2.84
C ALA A 50 13.60 -15.77 3.30
N ILE A 51 14.62 -15.75 4.16
CA ILE A 51 15.25 -14.52 4.64
C ILE A 51 15.82 -13.71 3.47
N ALA A 52 16.54 -14.36 2.53
CA ALA A 52 17.10 -13.70 1.37
C ALA A 52 16.03 -13.16 0.42
N GLU A 53 14.98 -13.94 0.16
CA GLU A 53 13.83 -13.52 -0.66
C GLU A 53 13.17 -12.27 -0.06
N TYR A 54 12.92 -12.24 1.25
CA TYR A 54 12.28 -11.11 1.92
C TYR A 54 13.19 -9.87 1.97
N ALA A 55 14.49 -10.05 2.23
CA ALA A 55 15.45 -8.94 2.20
C ALA A 55 15.55 -8.30 0.80
N ASN A 56 15.51 -9.11 -0.26
CA ASN A 56 15.50 -8.58 -1.63
C ASN A 56 14.19 -7.87 -1.97
N SER A 57 13.04 -8.43 -1.56
CA SER A 57 11.74 -7.75 -1.68
C SER A 57 11.74 -6.39 -0.97
N PHE A 58 12.33 -6.30 0.23
CA PHE A 58 12.42 -5.04 0.98
C PHE A 58 13.31 -4.00 0.30
N LYS A 59 14.44 -4.38 -0.32
CA LYS A 59 15.27 -3.44 -1.08
C LYS A 59 14.48 -2.74 -2.20
N LEU A 60 13.59 -3.48 -2.85
CA LEU A 60 12.76 -3.00 -3.95
C LEU A 60 11.59 -2.15 -3.45
N ASN A 61 10.87 -2.63 -2.44
CA ASN A 61 9.59 -2.06 -2.03
C ASN A 61 9.68 -1.09 -0.84
N GLY A 62 10.76 -1.15 -0.05
CA GLY A 62 10.94 -0.37 1.17
C GLY A 62 10.04 -0.78 2.35
N VAL A 63 9.19 -1.80 2.17
CA VAL A 63 8.29 -2.34 3.18
C VAL A 63 8.16 -3.86 3.04
N PHE A 64 7.78 -4.52 4.12
CA PHE A 64 7.44 -5.94 4.16
C PHE A 64 5.92 -6.15 4.09
N LEU A 65 5.50 -7.31 3.59
CA LEU A 65 4.16 -7.82 3.89
C LEU A 65 4.09 -8.21 5.36
N ARG A 66 2.90 -8.15 5.97
CA ARG A 66 2.74 -8.42 7.40
C ARG A 66 3.31 -9.78 7.82
N GLN A 67 2.97 -10.84 7.11
CA GLN A 67 3.51 -12.19 7.36
C GLN A 67 5.03 -12.29 7.22
N GLN A 68 5.64 -11.51 6.32
CA GLN A 68 7.10 -11.50 6.17
C GLN A 68 7.74 -10.88 7.41
N ALA A 69 7.21 -9.73 7.87
CA ALA A 69 7.70 -9.08 9.07
C ALA A 69 7.50 -9.95 10.31
N ASP A 70 6.31 -10.55 10.49
CA ASP A 70 6.02 -11.43 11.63
C ASP A 70 6.97 -12.65 11.63
N PHE A 71 7.21 -13.26 10.46
CA PHE A 71 8.19 -14.33 10.30
C PHE A 71 9.58 -13.88 10.73
N LEU A 72 10.06 -12.76 10.20
CA LEU A 72 11.40 -12.23 10.50
C LEU A 72 11.56 -11.90 11.97
N VAL A 73 10.57 -11.25 12.60
CA VAL A 73 10.56 -10.96 14.04
C VAL A 73 10.68 -12.24 14.87
N GLY A 74 9.90 -13.26 14.54
CA GLY A 74 9.98 -14.56 15.23
C GLY A 74 11.38 -15.19 15.12
N ARG A 75 12.01 -15.12 13.95
CA ARG A 75 13.37 -15.66 13.75
C ARG A 75 14.45 -14.82 14.43
N LEU A 76 14.37 -13.49 14.34
CA LEU A 76 15.27 -12.57 15.03
C LEU A 76 15.28 -12.80 16.55
N SER A 77 14.10 -13.02 17.14
CA SER A 77 13.93 -13.32 18.56
C SER A 77 14.65 -14.62 18.97
N VAL A 78 14.53 -15.69 18.19
CA VAL A 78 15.20 -16.99 18.45
C VAL A 78 16.72 -16.82 18.59
N TYR A 79 17.32 -15.99 17.74
CA TYR A 79 18.77 -15.77 17.73
C TYR A 79 19.22 -14.54 18.53
N LYS A 80 18.28 -13.87 19.24
CA LYS A 80 18.53 -12.65 20.02
C LYS A 80 19.21 -11.54 19.20
N ILE A 81 18.82 -11.40 17.95
CA ILE A 81 19.34 -10.36 17.05
C ILE A 81 18.47 -9.13 17.20
N GLU A 82 19.06 -8.02 17.62
CA GLU A 82 18.35 -6.75 17.70
C GLU A 82 18.05 -6.20 16.31
N CYS A 83 16.81 -5.77 16.12
CA CYS A 83 16.37 -5.11 14.89
C CYS A 83 15.37 -4.03 15.27
N HIS A 84 15.54 -2.85 14.67
CA HIS A 84 14.53 -1.80 14.73
C HIS A 84 13.23 -2.30 14.06
N SER A 85 12.11 -1.60 14.30
CA SER A 85 10.81 -2.01 13.76
C SER A 85 10.87 -2.22 12.24
N LEU A 86 10.46 -3.41 11.80
CA LEU A 86 10.37 -3.74 10.38
C LEU A 86 9.21 -2.94 9.79
N PRO A 87 9.43 -2.12 8.75
CA PRO A 87 8.35 -1.34 8.14
C PRO A 87 7.40 -2.28 7.38
N VAL A 88 6.12 -2.27 7.76
CA VAL A 88 5.09 -3.14 7.19
C VAL A 88 4.15 -2.34 6.30
N LYS A 89 3.76 -2.91 5.16
CA LYS A 89 2.71 -2.35 4.31
C LYS A 89 1.38 -2.35 5.06
N GLN A 90 0.83 -1.16 5.29
CA GLN A 90 -0.43 -0.98 5.99
C GLN A 90 -1.63 -1.30 5.09
N LEU A 91 -2.68 -1.84 5.70
CA LEU A 91 -4.00 -1.93 5.09
C LEU A 91 -4.69 -0.57 5.23
N THR A 92 -5.18 -0.06 4.12
CA THR A 92 -5.92 1.21 4.06
C THR A 92 -7.31 0.99 3.50
N VAL A 93 -8.24 1.86 3.87
CA VAL A 93 -9.59 1.94 3.30
C VAL A 93 -9.55 2.78 2.02
N GLU A 94 -10.37 2.41 1.04
CA GLU A 94 -10.53 3.13 -0.23
C GLU A 94 -12.01 3.39 -0.50
N LEU A 95 -12.52 4.47 0.10
CA LEU A 95 -13.86 4.96 -0.23
C LEU A 95 -13.79 5.72 -1.56
N VAL A 96 -14.49 5.20 -2.56
CA VAL A 96 -14.64 5.84 -3.87
C VAL A 96 -15.62 7.00 -3.74
N PRO A 97 -15.28 8.22 -4.22
CA PRO A 97 -16.21 9.36 -4.22
C PRO A 97 -17.54 9.00 -4.88
N SER A 98 -18.65 9.56 -4.42
CA SER A 98 -19.99 9.18 -4.92
C SER A 98 -20.15 9.41 -6.43
N SER A 99 -19.57 10.49 -6.96
CA SER A 99 -19.52 10.81 -8.40
C SER A 99 -18.69 9.81 -9.22
N CYS A 100 -17.80 9.04 -8.58
CA CYS A 100 -17.01 7.97 -9.19
C CYS A 100 -17.62 6.58 -9.02
N TRP A 101 -18.78 6.44 -8.37
CA TRP A 101 -19.39 5.13 -8.21
C TRP A 101 -19.67 4.50 -9.57
N PHE A 102 -19.44 3.19 -9.66
CA PHE A 102 -19.58 2.42 -10.90
C PHE A 102 -18.59 2.81 -12.02
N SER A 103 -17.47 3.46 -11.68
CA SER A 103 -16.34 3.71 -12.58
C SER A 103 -15.23 2.68 -12.35
N ASN A 104 -15.46 1.45 -12.81
CA ASN A 104 -14.50 0.36 -12.67
C ASN A 104 -13.78 0.09 -14.01
N VAL A 105 -12.63 -0.58 -13.98
CA VAL A 105 -11.89 -0.99 -15.18
C VAL A 105 -12.69 -1.95 -16.05
N ARG A 106 -13.43 -2.89 -15.43
CA ARG A 106 -14.15 -3.97 -16.14
C ARG A 106 -15.26 -3.47 -17.06
N ASP A 107 -15.77 -2.26 -16.86
CA ASP A 107 -16.79 -1.62 -17.70
C ASP A 107 -16.17 -0.90 -18.91
N HIS A 108 -14.84 -0.70 -18.88
CA HIS A 108 -14.06 -0.06 -19.94
C HIS A 108 -13.16 -1.02 -20.73
N VAL A 109 -13.18 -2.32 -20.41
CA VAL A 109 -12.44 -3.36 -21.16
C VAL A 109 -13.35 -4.54 -21.47
N SER A 110 -12.97 -5.40 -22.41
CA SER A 110 -13.72 -6.63 -22.64
C SER A 110 -13.56 -7.60 -21.45
N LYS A 111 -14.58 -8.44 -21.20
CA LYS A 111 -14.52 -9.49 -20.18
C LYS A 111 -13.28 -10.37 -20.29
N SER A 112 -12.86 -10.69 -21.53
CA SER A 112 -11.65 -11.50 -21.77
C SER A 112 -10.37 -10.80 -21.33
N ILE A 113 -10.27 -9.48 -21.58
CA ILE A 113 -9.15 -8.65 -21.16
C ILE A 113 -9.14 -8.52 -19.64
N TRP A 114 -10.29 -8.23 -19.03
CA TRP A 114 -10.40 -8.18 -17.57
C TRP A 114 -9.97 -9.50 -16.93
N ASP A 115 -10.43 -10.62 -17.48
CA ASP A 115 -10.05 -11.96 -17.03
C ASP A 115 -8.55 -12.22 -17.13
N LYS A 116 -7.90 -11.76 -18.21
CA LYS A 116 -6.45 -11.87 -18.38
C LYS A 116 -5.71 -11.04 -17.33
N LEU A 117 -6.12 -9.77 -17.13
CA LEU A 117 -5.52 -8.87 -16.16
C LEU A 117 -5.60 -9.43 -14.74
N ARG A 118 -6.82 -9.75 -14.26
CA ARG A 118 -6.99 -10.27 -12.90
C ARG A 118 -6.24 -11.58 -12.64
N ARG A 119 -6.22 -12.51 -13.62
CA ARG A 119 -5.48 -13.79 -13.48
C ARG A 119 -3.98 -13.57 -13.46
N ALA A 120 -3.46 -12.63 -14.23
CA ALA A 120 -2.05 -12.25 -14.19
C ALA A 120 -1.69 -11.69 -12.80
N THR A 121 -2.51 -10.78 -12.26
CA THR A 121 -2.34 -10.25 -10.89
C THR A 121 -2.33 -11.36 -9.83
N TYR A 122 -3.27 -12.31 -9.92
CA TYR A 122 -3.29 -13.45 -8.98
C TYR A 122 -2.05 -14.32 -9.07
N LYS A 123 -1.58 -14.62 -10.29
CA LYS A 123 -0.39 -15.44 -10.51
C LYS A 123 0.87 -14.73 -10.00
N GLN A 124 0.97 -13.42 -10.23
CA GLN A 124 2.09 -12.59 -9.78
C GLN A 124 2.22 -12.60 -8.26
N SER A 125 1.11 -12.57 -7.52
CA SER A 125 1.13 -12.63 -6.05
C SER A 125 1.25 -14.06 -5.49
N ASN A 126 1.41 -15.07 -6.34
CA ASN A 126 1.30 -16.49 -5.97
C ASN A 126 -0.01 -16.77 -5.20
N TYR A 127 -1.10 -16.16 -5.64
CA TYR A 127 -2.43 -16.26 -5.03
C TYR A 127 -2.42 -15.92 -3.53
N LYS A 128 -1.59 -14.98 -3.09
CA LYS A 128 -1.58 -14.47 -1.70
C LYS A 128 -1.94 -12.99 -1.69
N CYS A 129 -2.51 -12.54 -0.58
CA CYS A 129 -2.78 -11.12 -0.35
C CYS A 129 -1.47 -10.32 -0.32
N GLU A 130 -1.36 -9.28 -1.14
CA GLU A 130 -0.18 -8.39 -1.21
C GLU A 130 -0.18 -7.31 -0.11
N ILE A 131 -0.94 -7.52 0.97
CA ILE A 131 -0.92 -6.72 2.20
C ILE A 131 -0.62 -7.66 3.38
N CYS A 132 -1.55 -8.58 3.68
CA CYS A 132 -1.44 -9.45 4.84
C CYS A 132 -0.79 -10.81 4.55
N GLY A 133 -0.57 -11.19 3.29
CA GLY A 133 -0.11 -12.53 2.89
C GLY A 133 -1.15 -13.65 2.96
N GLY A 134 -2.34 -13.38 3.52
CA GLY A 134 -3.42 -14.34 3.71
C GLY A 134 -4.14 -14.76 2.42
N ARG A 135 -5.12 -15.67 2.57
CA ARG A 135 -5.97 -16.21 1.51
C ARG A 135 -7.41 -16.41 2.00
N GLY A 136 -8.38 -16.32 1.09
CA GLY A 136 -9.77 -16.70 1.39
C GLY A 136 -10.02 -18.20 1.25
N SER A 137 -11.13 -18.67 1.85
CA SER A 137 -11.53 -20.09 1.84
C SER A 137 -12.21 -20.53 0.54
N LYS A 138 -13.08 -19.70 -0.03
CA LYS A 138 -13.78 -19.99 -1.31
C LYS A 138 -12.91 -19.65 -2.52
N HIS A 139 -12.23 -18.52 -2.47
CA HIS A 139 -11.27 -18.06 -3.46
C HIS A 139 -10.07 -17.44 -2.73
N PRO A 140 -8.84 -17.71 -3.20
CA PRO A 140 -7.65 -17.31 -2.47
C PRO A 140 -7.49 -15.79 -2.41
N VAL A 141 -7.75 -15.10 -3.52
CA VAL A 141 -7.60 -13.65 -3.66
C VAL A 141 -8.63 -13.05 -4.62
N GLU A 142 -8.84 -11.74 -4.49
CA GLU A 142 -9.66 -10.87 -5.32
C GLU A 142 -8.76 -9.78 -5.94
N CYS A 143 -9.13 -9.31 -7.14
CA CYS A 143 -8.37 -8.28 -7.85
C CYS A 143 -8.92 -6.93 -7.46
N HIS A 144 -8.06 -6.11 -6.86
CA HIS A 144 -8.37 -4.75 -6.44
C HIS A 144 -7.66 -3.74 -7.35
N GLU A 145 -8.34 -2.65 -7.67
CA GLU A 145 -7.79 -1.55 -8.46
C GLU A 145 -7.02 -0.59 -7.55
N ILE A 146 -5.79 -0.23 -7.93
CA ILE A 146 -5.02 0.78 -7.20
C ILE A 146 -5.30 2.13 -7.84
N TRP A 147 -5.98 3.00 -7.11
CA TRP A 147 -6.34 4.34 -7.55
C TRP A 147 -5.46 5.42 -6.92
N HIS A 148 -5.14 6.44 -7.72
CA HIS A 148 -4.59 7.71 -7.25
C HIS A 148 -5.59 8.82 -7.51
N TYR A 149 -5.81 9.68 -6.52
CA TYR A 149 -6.74 10.80 -6.58
C TYR A 149 -5.94 12.11 -6.56
N ASP A 150 -6.05 12.89 -7.62
CA ASP A 150 -5.58 14.27 -7.67
C ASP A 150 -6.73 15.18 -7.23
N ASP A 151 -6.71 15.59 -5.95
CA ASP A 151 -7.77 16.40 -5.33
C ASP A 151 -7.82 17.85 -5.85
N LEU A 152 -6.78 18.33 -6.55
CA LEU A 152 -6.78 19.68 -7.11
C LEU A 152 -7.40 19.71 -8.51
N LYS A 153 -7.18 18.65 -9.29
CA LYS A 153 -7.70 18.52 -10.66
C LYS A 153 -8.92 17.62 -10.77
N TYR A 154 -9.30 16.96 -9.67
CA TYR A 154 -10.34 15.95 -9.60
C TYR A 154 -10.14 14.85 -10.67
N ILE A 155 -8.94 14.27 -10.70
CA ILE A 155 -8.58 13.17 -11.61
C ILE A 155 -8.32 11.89 -10.81
N GLN A 156 -9.11 10.86 -11.09
CA GLN A 156 -8.92 9.52 -10.58
C GLN A 156 -8.12 8.70 -11.59
N THR A 157 -6.87 8.38 -11.25
CA THR A 157 -5.93 7.67 -12.13
C THR A 157 -5.72 6.23 -11.68
N LEU A 158 -5.95 5.27 -12.57
CA LEU A 158 -5.59 3.87 -12.32
C LEU A 158 -4.07 3.75 -12.33
N LYS A 159 -3.50 3.24 -11.24
CA LYS A 159 -2.06 3.00 -11.10
C LYS A 159 -1.68 1.54 -11.22
N GLY A 160 -2.64 0.63 -11.11
CA GLY A 160 -2.42 -0.79 -11.32
C GLY A 160 -3.47 -1.65 -10.64
N LEU A 161 -3.14 -2.93 -10.48
CA LEU A 161 -3.98 -3.94 -9.87
C LEU A 161 -3.20 -4.64 -8.76
N THR A 162 -3.88 -5.08 -7.72
CA THR A 162 -3.29 -5.86 -6.63
C THR A 162 -4.18 -7.02 -6.22
N ALA A 163 -3.58 -8.12 -5.78
CA ALA A 163 -4.28 -9.28 -5.27
C ALA A 163 -4.48 -9.17 -3.75
N LEU A 164 -5.72 -9.17 -3.29
CA LEU A 164 -6.08 -9.07 -1.88
C LEU A 164 -6.84 -10.30 -1.42
N CYS A 165 -6.68 -10.75 -0.17
CA CYS A 165 -7.62 -11.72 0.38
C CYS A 165 -9.00 -11.07 0.57
N PRO A 166 -10.09 -11.85 0.64
CA PRO A 166 -11.43 -11.29 0.77
C PRO A 166 -11.62 -10.35 1.97
N SER A 167 -10.97 -10.64 3.11
CA SER A 167 -11.05 -9.76 4.29
C SER A 167 -10.35 -8.40 4.06
N CYS A 168 -9.16 -8.38 3.46
CA CYS A 168 -8.47 -7.12 3.12
C CYS A 168 -9.22 -6.35 2.04
N HIS A 169 -9.77 -7.04 1.04
CA HIS A 169 -10.57 -6.41 -0.02
C HIS A 169 -11.88 -5.81 0.54
N GLN A 170 -12.53 -6.49 1.50
CA GLN A 170 -13.69 -5.95 2.20
C GLN A 170 -13.35 -4.65 2.97
N VAL A 171 -12.15 -4.54 3.55
CA VAL A 171 -11.68 -3.30 4.19
C VAL A 171 -11.46 -2.18 3.18
N LYS A 172 -10.94 -2.47 1.99
CA LYS A 172 -10.85 -1.47 0.91
C LYS A 172 -12.22 -0.86 0.63
N HIS A 173 -13.25 -1.69 0.58
CA HIS A 173 -14.64 -1.28 0.35
C HIS A 173 -15.47 -1.22 1.63
N ILE A 174 -14.94 -0.64 2.71
CA ILE A 174 -15.63 -0.65 4.02
C ILE A 174 -17.01 0.01 4.00
N GLY A 175 -17.24 1.00 3.13
CA GLY A 175 -18.56 1.63 2.97
C GLY A 175 -19.62 0.64 2.48
N LEU A 176 -19.29 -0.16 1.44
CA LEU A 176 -20.16 -1.24 0.96
C LEU A 176 -20.31 -2.34 2.01
N ALA A 177 -19.22 -2.69 2.71
CA ALA A 177 -19.27 -3.67 3.80
C ALA A 177 -20.24 -3.23 4.91
N GLY A 178 -20.26 -1.94 5.26
CA GLY A 178 -21.20 -1.35 6.20
C GLY A 178 -22.66 -1.54 5.80
N LEU A 179 -23.00 -1.22 4.55
CA LEU A 179 -24.36 -1.42 4.01
C LEU A 179 -24.80 -2.90 4.02
N GLN A 180 -23.85 -3.82 3.96
CA GLN A 180 -24.08 -5.27 4.01
C GLN A 180 -24.06 -5.86 5.43
N GLY A 181 -23.88 -5.03 6.48
CA GLY A 181 -23.80 -5.50 7.87
C GLY A 181 -22.45 -6.08 8.27
N TYR A 182 -21.39 -5.85 7.48
CA TYR A 182 -20.03 -6.34 7.72
C TYR A 182 -19.03 -5.24 8.14
N GLY A 183 -19.50 -4.03 8.43
CA GLY A 183 -18.65 -2.88 8.77
C GLY A 183 -17.74 -3.11 9.98
N GLU A 184 -18.29 -3.64 11.08
CA GLU A 184 -17.53 -3.95 12.29
C GLU A 184 -16.45 -5.00 12.04
N LYS A 185 -16.79 -6.06 11.30
CA LYS A 185 -15.85 -7.12 10.93
C LYS A 185 -14.69 -6.58 10.10
N ALA A 186 -14.98 -5.68 9.15
CA ALA A 186 -13.97 -5.01 8.35
C ALA A 186 -13.08 -4.09 9.21
N SER A 187 -13.68 -3.29 10.11
CA SER A 187 -12.94 -2.43 11.04
C SER A 187 -12.00 -3.24 11.96
N ALA A 188 -12.49 -4.34 12.53
CA ALA A 188 -11.68 -5.24 13.34
C ALA A 188 -10.52 -5.86 12.54
N HIS A 189 -10.76 -6.21 11.27
CA HIS A 189 -9.70 -6.71 10.40
C HIS A 189 -8.66 -5.63 10.07
N LEU A 190 -9.08 -4.38 9.83
CA LEU A 190 -8.19 -3.23 9.65
C LEU A 190 -7.26 -3.04 10.86
N ALA A 191 -7.85 -3.00 12.06
CA ALA A 191 -7.11 -2.86 13.31
C ALA A 191 -6.09 -3.98 13.49
N LEU A 192 -6.51 -5.23 13.27
CA LEU A 192 -5.66 -6.42 13.39
C LEU A 192 -4.44 -6.35 12.45
N ILE A 193 -4.67 -6.09 11.16
CA ILE A 193 -3.59 -6.09 10.16
C ILE A 193 -2.59 -4.96 10.40
N ASN A 194 -3.06 -3.81 10.88
CA ASN A 194 -2.21 -2.66 11.15
C ASN A 194 -1.61 -2.66 12.57
N GLY A 195 -2.07 -3.53 13.47
CA GLY A 195 -1.69 -3.50 14.88
C GLY A 195 -2.16 -2.21 15.58
N TRP A 196 -3.30 -1.67 15.15
CA TRP A 196 -3.85 -0.44 15.70
C TRP A 196 -4.74 -0.72 16.92
N SER A 197 -4.72 0.19 17.88
CA SER A 197 -5.74 0.25 18.92
C SER A 197 -7.11 0.61 18.31
N GLN A 198 -8.17 0.43 19.11
CA GLN A 198 -9.50 0.88 18.72
C GLN A 198 -9.52 2.38 18.42
N SER A 199 -8.93 3.20 19.30
CA SER A 199 -8.88 4.67 19.13
C SER A 199 -8.12 5.10 17.87
N GLN A 200 -7.01 4.43 17.53
CA GLN A 200 -6.28 4.69 16.29
C GLN A 200 -7.12 4.33 15.05
N THR A 201 -7.82 3.20 15.12
CA THR A 201 -8.68 2.73 14.03
C THR A 201 -9.85 3.68 13.81
N ASP A 202 -10.52 4.12 14.88
CA ASP A 202 -11.65 5.04 14.80
C ASP A 202 -11.22 6.42 14.28
N ALA A 203 -10.09 6.94 14.77
CA ALA A 203 -9.53 8.21 14.29
C ALA A 203 -9.19 8.14 12.79
N TYR A 204 -8.58 7.03 12.34
CA TYR A 204 -8.29 6.79 10.92
C TYR A 204 -9.57 6.71 10.09
N LEU A 205 -10.56 5.93 10.52
CA LEU A 205 -11.82 5.78 9.81
C LEU A 205 -12.56 7.12 9.71
N LYS A 206 -12.60 7.89 10.80
CA LYS A 206 -13.18 9.24 10.78
C LYS A 206 -12.53 10.11 9.70
N ASN A 207 -11.19 10.16 9.66
CA ASN A 207 -10.47 10.93 8.67
C ASN A 207 -10.78 10.47 7.23
N VAL A 208 -10.84 9.15 7.00
CA VAL A 208 -11.20 8.59 5.69
C VAL A 208 -12.61 8.99 5.26
N TRP A 209 -13.58 9.00 6.19
CA TRP A 209 -14.94 9.46 5.91
C TRP A 209 -15.01 10.96 5.65
N ASP A 210 -14.26 11.78 6.40
CA ASP A 210 -14.16 13.23 6.18
C ASP A 210 -13.62 13.52 4.77
N ILE A 211 -12.54 12.84 4.36
CA ILE A 211 -11.99 12.95 2.99
C ILE A 211 -13.01 12.50 1.95
N TRP A 212 -13.69 11.37 2.18
CA TRP A 212 -14.69 10.88 1.24
C TRP A 212 -15.85 11.86 1.06
N HIS A 213 -16.30 12.52 2.14
CA HIS A 213 -17.35 13.52 2.09
C HIS A 213 -16.92 14.70 1.21
N GLU A 214 -15.73 15.25 1.45
CA GLU A 214 -15.18 16.33 0.64
C GLU A 214 -15.05 15.94 -0.84
N ARG A 215 -14.42 14.79 -1.14
CA ARG A 215 -14.25 14.33 -2.52
C ARG A 215 -15.57 14.10 -3.26
N SER A 216 -16.62 13.74 -2.53
CA SER A 216 -17.94 13.46 -3.09
C SER A 216 -18.72 14.73 -3.46
N CYS A 217 -18.21 15.91 -3.11
CA CYS A 217 -18.76 17.20 -3.54
C CYS A 217 -18.29 17.63 -4.93
N HIS A 218 -17.40 16.86 -5.57
CA HIS A 218 -16.77 17.22 -6.84
C HIS A 218 -17.01 16.16 -7.92
N ASP A 219 -17.00 16.59 -9.17
CA ASP A 219 -17.03 15.70 -10.33
C ASP A 219 -15.61 15.30 -10.72
N TRP A 220 -15.41 14.00 -10.89
CA TRP A 220 -14.10 13.43 -11.17
C TRP A 220 -14.00 12.89 -12.59
N SER A 221 -12.82 13.03 -13.17
CA SER A 221 -12.48 12.41 -14.46
C SER A 221 -11.61 11.17 -14.28
N LEU A 222 -11.79 10.17 -15.17
CA LEU A 222 -11.03 8.93 -15.14
C LEU A 222 -9.79 8.99 -16.03
N ASN A 223 -8.68 8.49 -15.51
CA ASN A 223 -7.45 8.32 -16.27
C ASN A 223 -6.99 6.86 -16.25
N PHE A 224 -7.11 6.21 -17.40
CA PHE A 224 -6.70 4.83 -17.64
C PHE A 224 -5.34 4.70 -18.37
N SER A 225 -4.46 5.68 -18.24
CA SER A 225 -3.12 5.65 -18.88
C SER A 225 -2.34 4.37 -18.56
N TRP A 226 -2.50 3.80 -17.37
CA TRP A 226 -1.88 2.52 -17.00
C TRP A 226 -2.35 1.35 -17.87
N LEU A 227 -3.63 1.27 -18.27
CA LEU A 227 -4.08 0.22 -19.19
C LEU A 227 -3.42 0.37 -20.56
N LYS A 228 -3.34 1.60 -21.06
CA LYS A 228 -2.69 1.90 -22.34
C LYS A 228 -1.21 1.52 -22.35
N SER A 229 -0.49 1.77 -21.25
CA SER A 229 0.93 1.37 -21.13
C SER A 229 1.12 -0.15 -21.09
N HIS A 230 0.05 -0.92 -20.87
CA HIS A 230 0.04 -2.39 -20.92
C HIS A 230 -0.61 -2.93 -22.22
N ASN A 231 -0.70 -2.10 -23.26
CA ASN A 231 -1.31 -2.43 -24.54
C ASN A 231 -2.77 -2.92 -24.42
N VAL A 232 -3.51 -2.39 -23.43
CA VAL A 232 -4.93 -2.65 -23.26
C VAL A 232 -5.74 -1.52 -23.88
N THR A 233 -6.59 -1.87 -24.84
CA THR A 233 -7.58 -0.95 -25.41
C THR A 233 -8.69 -0.66 -24.40
N VAL A 234 -8.97 0.63 -24.20
CA VAL A 234 -10.02 1.13 -23.32
C VAL A 234 -11.20 1.57 -24.18
N HIS A 235 -12.40 1.15 -23.81
CA HIS A 235 -13.66 1.49 -24.48
C HIS A 235 -14.46 2.49 -23.64
N PRO A 236 -15.41 3.24 -24.25
CA PRO A 236 -16.44 3.94 -23.50
C PRO A 236 -17.17 2.98 -22.56
N LYS A 237 -17.71 3.54 -21.47
CA LYS A 237 -18.46 2.76 -20.47
C LYS A 237 -19.60 2.00 -21.18
N ARG A 238 -19.70 0.70 -20.89
CA ARG A 238 -20.75 -0.19 -21.42
C ARG A 238 -22.09 0.02 -20.72
#